data_AF-A0A1E5ITX6-F1
#
_entry.id   AF-A0A1E5ITX6-F1
#
_cell.length_a   1.000
_cell.length_b   1.000
_cell.length_c   1.000
_cell.angle_alpha   90.00
_cell.angle_beta   90.00
_cell.angle_gamma   90.00
#
_symmetry.space_group_name_H-M   'P 1'
#
loop_
_entity.id
_entity.type
_entity.pdbx_description
1 polymer ?
#
loop_
_entity_poly.entity_id
_entity_poly.type
_entity_poly.pdbx_seq_one_letter_code
_entity_poly.pdbx_strand_id
1 'polypeptide(L)'
;MNAESNKKDYSKTERIKIHQPDVNKSDRFNPRNRIYVRAIEGVWTQLRRRLGWVAMLFFLILPWIPWGDRQAVWFNLGEQKFHIFGLTIWPQDLTLLAALLMIAAFGLFFVTTYLGRVWCGYTCPQTVWTFIFIWFEEKLEGARNKRIKLDQMPWSFNKLWRKTAKHTAWLLISLLTAMTFVSYFVPTTEVYIDVFSGSASGGIYFWVVLFTLATYGNAGWMREIMCIHMCPYARFQAAMFDKNTYIVGYDAKRGESRGPRSRKADHKEMGLGDCIDCDLCVQVCPTGIDIRNGLQYECINCGACIDACDTTMERMGYQKGLIAYTTENKLDGVKEKVLRPKLVGYGVVLTVMILIFVYASATIAPVRVDIIRDRNQLFRENDQGLTENTFTLKILNKTESVHEYDLSVDGLPEYQWFGPQTVTIAGGEVLTLPVSVAVDPVSLSRPMLKVDFKVSTVIDGETVEATQESRFFSQ
;
A
#
# COMPACT_ATOMS: atom_id res chain seq x y z
N MET A 1 -20.09 -40.86 54.89
CA MET A 1 -20.80 -39.57 54.72
C MET A 1 -19.90 -38.46 55.22
N ASN A 2 -19.98 -37.29 54.57
CA ASN A 2 -19.27 -36.02 54.82
C ASN A 2 -17.94 -35.83 54.06
N ALA A 3 -18.06 -35.67 52.75
CA ALA A 3 -17.13 -34.86 51.97
C ALA A 3 -17.60 -33.39 52.07
N GLU A 4 -17.06 -32.64 53.02
CA GLU A 4 -17.24 -31.20 53.09
C GLU A 4 -16.58 -30.57 51.86
N SER A 5 -17.39 -30.20 50.87
CA SER A 5 -16.94 -29.39 49.74
C SER A 5 -16.50 -28.03 50.29
N ASN A 6 -15.20 -27.78 50.29
CA ASN A 6 -14.61 -26.49 50.60
C ASN A 6 -14.99 -25.50 49.49
N LYS A 7 -16.24 -25.00 49.49
CA LYS A 7 -16.71 -23.92 48.60
C LYS A 7 -15.99 -22.66 49.06
N LYS A 8 -14.89 -22.33 48.37
CA LYS A 8 -14.26 -21.02 48.49
C LYS A 8 -15.33 -19.95 48.28
N ASP A 9 -15.54 -19.12 49.29
CA ASP A 9 -16.47 -18.01 49.24
C ASP A 9 -15.88 -16.89 48.36
N TYR A 10 -16.24 -16.90 47.08
CA TYR A 10 -15.78 -15.91 46.12
C TYR A 10 -16.52 -14.57 46.22
N SER A 11 -17.54 -14.45 47.08
CA SER A 11 -18.33 -13.23 47.27
C SER A 11 -17.53 -12.06 47.87
N LYS A 12 -16.39 -12.39 48.52
CA LYS A 12 -15.45 -11.41 49.13
C LYS A 12 -14.28 -11.02 48.23
N THR A 13 -14.22 -11.51 46.99
CA THR A 13 -13.17 -11.04 46.05
C THR A 13 -13.53 -9.60 45.66
N GLU A 14 -12.78 -8.61 46.18
CA GLU A 14 -12.95 -7.22 45.77
C GLU A 14 -13.03 -7.16 44.24
N ARG A 15 -14.14 -6.63 43.72
CA ARG A 15 -14.34 -6.47 42.28
C ARG A 15 -13.14 -5.70 41.74
N ILE A 16 -12.44 -6.28 40.77
CA ILE A 16 -11.25 -5.67 40.22
C ILE A 16 -11.69 -4.35 39.58
N LYS A 17 -11.17 -3.23 40.11
CA LYS A 17 -11.54 -1.90 39.66
C LYS A 17 -11.22 -1.78 38.17
N ILE A 18 -12.21 -1.34 37.39
CA ILE A 18 -12.03 -1.01 35.98
C ILE A 18 -11.03 0.15 35.93
N HIS A 19 -9.84 -0.09 35.39
CA HIS A 19 -8.88 0.97 35.16
C HIS A 19 -9.32 1.75 33.91
N GLN A 20 -10.23 2.70 34.10
CA GLN A 20 -10.52 3.67 33.05
C GLN A 20 -9.36 4.66 32.96
N PRO A 21 -8.85 4.95 31.76
CA PRO A 21 -7.84 5.98 31.59
C PRO A 21 -8.37 7.31 32.15
N ASP A 22 -7.58 7.94 33.02
CA ASP A 22 -7.93 9.20 33.66
C ASP A 22 -7.93 10.33 32.63
N VAL A 23 -9.11 10.89 32.36
CA VAL A 23 -9.33 11.93 31.34
C VAL A 23 -8.48 13.19 31.59
N ASN A 24 -8.04 13.40 32.84
CA ASN A 24 -7.28 14.57 33.27
C ASN A 24 -5.76 14.32 33.33
N LYS A 25 -5.30 13.08 33.14
CA LYS A 25 -3.88 12.77 33.00
C LYS A 25 -3.54 12.56 31.54
N SER A 26 -2.70 13.44 31.00
CA SER A 26 -1.99 13.12 29.77
C SER A 26 -1.13 11.89 30.04
N ASP A 27 -1.43 10.79 29.35
CA ASP A 27 -0.62 9.58 29.40
C ASP A 27 0.75 9.95 28.83
N ARG A 28 1.72 10.27 29.71
CA ARG A 28 3.07 10.61 29.29
C ARG A 28 3.66 9.36 28.67
N PHE A 29 3.73 9.35 27.34
CA PHE A 29 4.39 8.31 26.57
C PHE A 29 5.71 7.95 27.24
N ASN A 30 5.83 6.71 27.71
CA ASN A 30 7.05 6.19 28.29
C ASN A 30 7.75 5.32 27.22
N PRO A 31 8.80 5.82 26.56
CA PRO A 31 9.50 5.09 25.49
C PRO A 31 10.12 3.77 25.96
N ARG A 32 10.22 3.54 27.28
CA ARG A 32 10.80 2.32 27.87
C ARG A 32 9.78 1.20 28.12
N ASN A 33 8.47 1.45 28.01
CA ASN A 33 7.45 0.41 28.18
C ASN A 33 7.23 -0.36 26.88
N ARG A 34 8.24 -1.14 26.50
CA ARG A 34 8.20 -2.02 25.32
C ARG A 34 7.07 -3.05 25.46
N ILE A 35 6.21 -3.12 24.45
CA ILE A 35 5.12 -4.10 24.41
C ILE A 35 5.67 -5.48 24.03
N TYR A 36 5.58 -6.42 24.96
CA TYR A 36 5.89 -7.84 24.69
C TYR A 36 4.63 -8.57 24.26
N VAL A 37 4.42 -8.67 22.95
CA VAL A 37 3.25 -9.34 22.37
C VAL A 37 3.36 -10.85 22.60
N ARG A 38 2.33 -11.42 23.22
CA ARG A 38 2.17 -12.87 23.37
C ARG A 38 1.66 -13.49 22.07
N ALA A 39 2.25 -14.60 21.68
CA ALA A 39 1.76 -15.38 20.55
C ALA A 39 0.48 -16.13 20.92
N ILE A 40 -0.42 -16.20 19.95
CA ILE A 40 -1.69 -16.90 20.05
C ILE A 40 -1.95 -17.61 18.73
N GLU A 41 -2.66 -18.73 18.80
CA GLU A 41 -3.17 -19.43 17.64
C GLU A 41 -4.69 -19.32 17.63
N GLY A 42 -5.25 -19.11 16.45
CA GLY A 42 -6.68 -18.95 16.23
C GLY A 42 -6.96 -18.52 14.80
N VAL A 43 -8.23 -18.42 14.45
CA VAL A 43 -8.67 -18.23 13.06
C VAL A 43 -8.16 -16.90 12.52
N TRP A 44 -8.30 -15.82 13.29
CA TRP A 44 -7.96 -14.47 12.84
C TRP A 44 -6.45 -14.26 12.72
N THR A 45 -5.70 -14.79 13.69
CA THR A 45 -4.23 -14.78 13.69
C THR A 45 -3.69 -15.59 12.52
N GLN A 46 -4.30 -16.74 12.21
CA GLN A 46 -3.92 -17.55 11.05
C GLN A 46 -4.22 -16.86 9.73
N LEU A 47 -5.41 -16.26 9.59
CA LEU A 47 -5.80 -15.50 8.40
C LEU A 47 -4.83 -14.34 8.15
N ARG A 48 -4.57 -13.52 9.17
CA ARG A 48 -3.59 -12.43 9.11
C ARG A 48 -2.21 -12.93 8.71
N ARG A 49 -1.73 -14.02 9.30
CA ARG A 49 -0.43 -14.60 8.98
C ARG A 49 -0.37 -15.05 7.52
N ARG A 50 -1.41 -15.72 7.02
CA ARG A 50 -1.50 -16.16 5.62
C ARG A 50 -1.51 -14.97 4.66
N LEU A 51 -2.35 -13.97 4.90
CA LEU A 51 -2.39 -12.75 4.07
C LEU A 51 -1.06 -12.00 4.10
N GLY A 52 -0.42 -11.89 5.25
CA GLY A 52 0.92 -11.30 5.37
C GLY A 52 1.97 -12.06 4.57
N TRP A 53 1.96 -13.40 4.58
CA TRP A 53 2.85 -14.22 3.76
C TRP A 53 2.58 -14.07 2.27
N VAL A 54 1.30 -14.05 1.85
CA VAL A 54 0.94 -13.83 0.44
C VAL A 54 1.42 -12.45 -0.04
N ALA A 55 1.17 -11.39 0.74
CA ALA A 55 1.62 -10.04 0.41
C ALA A 55 3.15 -9.94 0.36
N MET A 56 3.85 -10.55 1.31
CA MET A 56 5.31 -10.57 1.34
C MET A 56 5.88 -11.37 0.16
N LEU A 57 5.29 -12.52 -0.17
CA LEU A 57 5.71 -13.33 -1.30
C LEU A 57 5.52 -12.57 -2.62
N PHE A 58 4.38 -11.90 -2.77
CA PHE A 58 4.12 -11.05 -3.94
C PHE A 58 5.16 -9.94 -4.05
N PHE A 59 5.43 -9.22 -2.95
CA PHE A 59 6.47 -8.18 -2.91
C PHE A 59 7.86 -8.70 -3.26
N LEU A 60 8.24 -9.88 -2.75
CA LEU A 60 9.56 -10.47 -2.98
C LEU A 60 9.72 -11.02 -4.40
N ILE A 61 8.67 -11.58 -5.00
CA ILE A 61 8.76 -12.28 -6.29
C ILE A 61 8.56 -11.33 -7.47
N LEU A 62 7.72 -10.31 -7.35
CA LEU A 62 7.34 -9.46 -8.50
C LEU A 62 8.52 -8.91 -9.32
N PRO A 63 9.60 -8.37 -8.73
CA PRO A 63 10.72 -7.85 -9.51
C PRO A 63 11.56 -8.95 -10.18
N TRP A 64 11.43 -10.21 -9.77
CA TRP A 64 12.14 -11.35 -10.37
C TRP A 64 11.43 -11.94 -11.58
N ILE A 65 10.16 -11.61 -11.81
CA ILE A 65 9.42 -12.16 -12.94
C ILE A 65 9.92 -11.49 -14.22
N PRO A 66 10.50 -12.23 -15.18
CA PRO A 66 10.89 -11.65 -16.47
C PRO A 66 9.64 -11.38 -17.32
N TRP A 67 9.69 -10.31 -18.10
CA TRP A 67 8.66 -9.89 -19.05
C TRP A 67 9.33 -9.35 -20.31
N GLY A 68 9.61 -10.26 -21.25
CA GLY A 68 10.39 -9.93 -22.45
C GLY A 68 11.85 -9.65 -22.11
N ASP A 69 12.31 -8.45 -22.42
CA ASP A 69 13.67 -7.94 -22.22
C ASP A 69 13.89 -7.29 -20.84
N ARG A 70 12.82 -7.09 -20.06
CA ARG A 70 12.84 -6.42 -18.76
C ARG A 70 12.11 -7.21 -17.68
N GLN A 71 12.17 -6.75 -16.44
CA GLN A 71 11.36 -7.31 -15.35
C GLN A 71 9.89 -6.86 -15.46
N ALA A 72 8.97 -7.69 -14.96
CA ALA A 72 7.54 -7.46 -15.06
C ALA A 72 7.10 -6.16 -14.41
N VAL A 73 7.65 -5.80 -13.24
CA VAL A 73 7.39 -4.50 -12.63
C VAL A 73 8.70 -3.74 -12.49
N TRP A 74 8.83 -2.67 -13.25
CA TRP A 74 10.04 -1.85 -13.29
C TRP A 74 9.70 -0.37 -13.33
N PHE A 75 10.09 0.35 -12.29
CA PHE A 75 9.94 1.78 -12.18
C PHE A 75 11.25 2.45 -12.59
N ASN A 76 11.45 2.58 -13.90
CA ASN A 76 12.64 3.21 -14.47
C ASN A 76 12.58 4.72 -14.27
N LEU A 77 13.25 5.21 -13.21
CA LEU A 77 13.33 6.64 -12.90
C LEU A 77 14.18 7.44 -13.90
N GLY A 78 15.14 6.80 -14.58
CA GLY A 78 16.03 7.46 -15.55
C GLY A 78 15.26 7.88 -16.80
N GLU A 79 14.48 6.98 -17.36
CA GLU A 79 13.60 7.26 -18.50
C GLU A 79 12.22 7.80 -18.09
N GLN A 80 11.95 7.87 -16.78
CA GLN A 80 10.66 8.23 -16.19
C GLN A 80 9.50 7.35 -16.70
N LYS A 81 9.78 6.08 -16.98
CA LYS A 81 8.80 5.09 -17.44
C LYS A 81 8.47 4.13 -16.30
N PHE A 82 7.17 3.94 -16.03
CA PHE A 82 6.71 2.91 -15.10
C PHE A 82 6.14 1.73 -15.88
N HIS A 83 6.84 0.63 -15.80
CA HIS A 83 6.49 -0.61 -16.46
C HIS A 83 5.76 -1.53 -15.48
N ILE A 84 4.56 -1.98 -15.85
CA ILE A 84 3.73 -2.91 -15.09
C ILE A 84 3.19 -3.97 -16.06
N PHE A 85 3.85 -5.12 -16.10
CA PHE A 85 3.68 -6.17 -17.11
C PHE A 85 3.79 -5.56 -18.53
N GLY A 86 2.76 -5.71 -19.35
CA GLY A 86 2.71 -5.13 -20.69
C GLY A 86 2.29 -3.65 -20.75
N LEU A 87 1.97 -3.04 -19.60
CA LEU A 87 1.62 -1.63 -19.53
C LEU A 87 2.87 -0.78 -19.29
N THR A 88 3.14 0.19 -20.16
CA THR A 88 4.17 1.21 -19.94
C THR A 88 3.51 2.57 -19.73
N ILE A 89 3.62 3.11 -18.52
CA ILE A 89 3.07 4.41 -18.13
C ILE A 89 4.17 5.47 -18.29
N TRP A 90 3.89 6.47 -19.13
CA TRP A 90 4.78 7.59 -19.41
C TRP A 90 4.52 8.78 -18.48
N PRO A 91 5.45 9.74 -18.34
CA PRO A 91 5.24 10.94 -17.51
C PRO A 91 4.01 11.75 -17.90
N GLN A 92 3.65 11.76 -19.19
CA GLN A 92 2.47 12.44 -19.70
C GLN A 92 1.17 11.73 -19.28
N ASP A 93 1.26 10.45 -18.93
CA ASP A 93 0.15 9.63 -18.44
C ASP A 93 0.14 9.57 -16.90
N LEU A 94 0.92 10.44 -16.22
CA LEU A 94 0.93 10.57 -14.75
C LEU A 94 -0.45 10.97 -14.20
N THR A 95 -1.32 11.57 -15.01
CA THR A 95 -2.72 11.82 -14.65
C THR A 95 -3.50 10.52 -14.42
N LEU A 96 -3.26 9.48 -15.23
CA LEU A 96 -3.83 8.15 -15.03
C LEU A 96 -3.24 7.50 -13.78
N LEU A 97 -1.93 7.62 -13.55
CA LEU A 97 -1.33 7.13 -12.31
C LEU A 97 -1.92 7.84 -11.08
N ALA A 98 -2.09 9.16 -11.13
CA ALA A 98 -2.72 9.94 -10.06
C ALA A 98 -4.18 9.52 -9.84
N ALA A 99 -4.94 9.28 -10.92
CA ALA A 99 -6.30 8.75 -10.85
C ALA A 99 -6.34 7.36 -10.20
N LEU A 100 -5.42 6.46 -10.56
CA LEU A 100 -5.28 5.13 -9.96
C LEU A 100 -4.97 5.23 -8.45
N LEU A 101 -4.03 6.08 -8.05
CA LEU A 101 -3.71 6.32 -6.65
C LEU A 101 -4.89 6.92 -5.88
N MET A 102 -5.67 7.80 -6.52
CA MET A 102 -6.89 8.34 -5.95
C MET A 102 -7.95 7.25 -5.76
N ILE A 103 -8.17 6.39 -6.76
CA ILE A 103 -9.06 5.23 -6.66
C ILE A 103 -8.62 4.31 -5.52
N ALA A 104 -7.31 4.03 -5.39
CA ALA A 104 -6.78 3.22 -4.29
C ALA A 104 -7.06 3.86 -2.92
N ALA A 105 -6.87 5.18 -2.79
CA ALA A 105 -7.17 5.92 -1.56
C ALA A 105 -8.68 5.90 -1.22
N PHE A 106 -9.55 6.15 -2.19
CA PHE A 106 -11.01 6.07 -1.99
C PHE A 106 -11.49 4.63 -1.72
N GLY A 107 -10.87 3.64 -2.36
CA GLY A 107 -11.10 2.23 -2.08
C GLY A 107 -10.76 1.88 -0.64
N LEU A 108 -9.62 2.37 -0.16
CA LEU A 108 -9.21 2.23 1.23
C LEU A 108 -10.21 2.92 2.19
N PHE A 109 -10.74 4.10 1.84
CA PHE A 109 -11.80 4.78 2.61
C PHE A 109 -13.13 4.03 2.64
N PHE A 110 -13.54 3.46 1.50
CA PHE A 110 -14.72 2.62 1.40
C PHE A 110 -14.59 1.38 2.30
N VAL A 111 -13.46 0.66 2.19
CA VAL A 111 -13.16 -0.49 3.05
C VAL A 111 -13.11 -0.09 4.52
N THR A 112 -12.56 1.08 4.84
CA THR A 112 -12.51 1.58 6.22
C THR A 112 -13.89 1.83 6.80
N THR A 113 -14.77 2.45 6.02
CA THR A 113 -16.13 2.77 6.47
C THR A 113 -16.91 1.49 6.75
N TYR A 114 -16.65 0.43 5.99
CA TYR A 114 -17.30 -0.86 6.15
C TYR A 114 -16.64 -1.76 7.23
N LEU A 115 -15.37 -2.10 7.06
CA LEU A 115 -14.61 -3.07 7.86
C LEU A 115 -13.71 -2.45 8.93
N GLY A 116 -13.78 -1.14 9.14
CA GLY A 116 -12.96 -0.43 10.10
C GLY A 116 -11.48 -0.50 9.74
N ARG A 117 -10.61 -0.81 10.70
CA ARG A 117 -9.15 -0.79 10.51
C ARG A 117 -8.55 -2.12 10.07
N VAL A 118 -9.34 -3.00 9.44
CA VAL A 118 -8.88 -4.33 9.01
C VAL A 118 -7.66 -4.24 8.07
N TRP A 119 -7.55 -3.22 7.21
CA TRP A 119 -6.32 -2.97 6.44
C TRP A 119 -5.08 -2.86 7.33
N CYS A 120 -5.16 -2.05 8.41
CA CYS A 120 -4.07 -1.88 9.36
C CYS A 120 -3.68 -3.17 10.08
N GLY A 121 -4.67 -4.03 10.36
CA GLY A 121 -4.47 -5.30 11.06
C GLY A 121 -3.89 -6.41 10.19
N TYR A 122 -4.21 -6.44 8.89
CA TYR A 122 -3.99 -7.62 8.04
C TYR A 122 -2.94 -7.43 6.94
N THR A 123 -2.90 -6.26 6.30
CA THR A 123 -2.14 -6.07 5.04
C THR A 123 -1.23 -4.85 5.06
N CYS A 124 -1.38 -3.95 6.02
CA CYS A 124 -0.51 -2.79 6.18
C CYS A 124 0.97 -3.22 6.30
N PRO A 125 1.88 -2.65 5.48
CA PRO A 125 3.31 -2.99 5.53
C PRO A 125 3.91 -2.87 6.94
N GLN A 126 3.66 -1.78 7.65
CA GLN A 126 4.20 -1.61 9.01
C GLN A 126 3.83 -2.79 9.93
N THR A 127 2.58 -3.26 9.85
CA THR A 127 2.07 -4.36 10.68
C THR A 127 2.66 -5.70 10.23
N VAL A 128 2.71 -5.98 8.92
CA VAL A 128 3.27 -7.23 8.39
C VAL A 128 4.73 -7.41 8.81
N TRP A 129 5.58 -6.39 8.63
CA TRP A 129 6.99 -6.44 9.03
C TRP A 129 7.16 -6.52 10.55
N THR A 130 6.38 -5.76 11.33
CA THR A 130 6.42 -5.83 12.80
C THR A 130 6.10 -7.24 13.30
N PHE A 131 5.10 -7.92 12.72
CA PHE A 131 4.76 -9.29 13.10
C PHE A 131 5.82 -10.31 12.69
N ILE A 132 6.50 -10.13 11.54
CA ILE A 132 7.65 -10.97 11.17
C ILE A 132 8.76 -10.81 12.22
N PHE A 133 9.06 -9.58 12.64
CA PHE A 133 10.11 -9.32 13.62
C PHE A 133 9.77 -9.93 14.98
N ILE A 134 8.51 -9.79 15.43
CA ILE A 134 8.01 -10.42 16.66
C ILE A 134 8.06 -11.95 16.57
N TRP A 135 7.80 -12.54 15.39
CA TRP A 135 7.90 -13.98 15.19
C TRP A 135 9.35 -14.48 15.40
N PHE A 136 10.35 -13.77 14.85
CA PHE A 136 11.76 -14.09 15.11
C PHE A 136 12.15 -13.89 16.58
N GLU A 137 11.62 -12.86 17.26
CA GLU A 137 11.81 -12.70 18.71
C GLU A 137 11.28 -13.90 19.48
N GLU A 138 10.08 -14.35 19.15
CA GLU A 138 9.47 -15.48 19.82
C GLU A 138 10.27 -16.77 19.60
N LYS A 139 10.75 -17.01 18.37
CA LYS A 139 11.53 -18.21 18.05
C LYS A 139 12.91 -18.21 18.71
N LEU A 140 13.57 -17.06 18.79
CA LEU A 140 14.95 -16.97 19.28
C LEU A 140 15.03 -16.69 20.79
N GLU A 141 14.16 -15.83 21.33
CA GLU A 141 14.15 -15.45 22.75
C GLU A 141 13.07 -16.20 23.56
N GLY A 142 12.04 -16.73 22.91
CA GLY A 142 10.97 -17.52 23.53
C GLY A 142 9.65 -16.76 23.75
N ALA A 143 8.72 -17.41 24.44
CA ALA A 143 7.42 -16.83 24.78
C ALA A 143 7.54 -15.53 25.60
N ARG A 144 6.48 -14.71 25.61
CA ARG A 144 6.42 -13.38 26.26
C ARG A 144 7.15 -13.30 27.60
N ASN A 145 6.81 -14.16 28.57
CA ASN A 145 7.38 -14.09 29.91
C ASN A 145 8.87 -14.49 29.94
N LYS A 146 9.33 -15.34 29.02
CA LYS A 146 10.75 -15.67 28.88
C LYS A 146 11.53 -14.46 28.34
N ARG A 147 10.96 -13.72 27.39
CA ARG A 147 11.55 -12.47 26.87
C ARG A 147 11.71 -11.41 27.94
N ILE A 148 10.64 -11.14 28.71
CA ILE A 148 10.67 -10.19 29.83
C ILE A 148 11.76 -10.57 30.84
N LYS A 149 11.83 -11.85 31.24
CA LYS A 149 12.87 -12.35 32.15
C LYS A 149 14.27 -12.23 31.54
N LEU A 150 14.43 -12.55 30.25
CA LEU A 150 15.72 -12.46 29.54
C LEU A 150 16.25 -11.02 29.50
N ASP A 151 15.37 -10.04 29.34
CA ASP A 151 15.74 -8.62 29.34
C ASP A 151 16.19 -8.13 30.72
N GLN A 152 15.57 -8.64 31.79
CA GLN A 152 15.93 -8.34 33.19
C GLN A 152 17.17 -9.08 33.70
N MET A 153 17.56 -10.18 33.06
CA MET A 153 18.76 -10.95 33.46
C MET A 153 20.06 -10.16 33.21
N PRO A 154 21.11 -10.39 34.02
CA PRO A 154 22.44 -9.86 33.74
C PRO A 154 22.99 -10.39 32.41
N TRP A 155 24.03 -9.73 31.89
CA TRP A 155 24.71 -10.16 30.68
C TRP A 155 25.32 -11.55 30.88
N SER A 156 24.77 -12.54 30.18
CA SER A 156 25.22 -13.93 30.15
C SER A 156 25.39 -14.36 28.69
N PHE A 157 26.16 -15.41 28.43
CA PHE A 157 26.32 -15.95 27.07
C PHE A 157 24.97 -16.26 26.41
N ASN A 158 24.03 -16.86 27.16
CA ASN A 158 22.68 -17.14 26.68
C ASN A 158 21.90 -15.87 26.29
N LYS A 159 22.02 -14.78 27.06
CA LYS A 159 21.42 -13.48 26.72
C LYS A 159 22.06 -12.89 25.47
N LEU A 160 23.39 -12.89 25.40
CA LEU A 160 24.15 -12.33 24.28
C LEU A 160 23.81 -13.06 22.98
N TRP A 161 23.93 -14.38 22.95
CA TRP A 161 23.63 -15.19 21.76
C TRP A 161 22.20 -14.97 21.26
N ARG A 162 21.19 -15.02 22.14
CA ARG A 162 19.79 -14.84 21.74
C ARG A 162 19.51 -13.44 21.21
N LYS A 163 20.05 -12.40 21.86
CA LYS A 163 19.88 -11.01 21.42
C LYS A 163 20.58 -10.77 20.10
N THR A 164 21.83 -11.24 19.95
CA THR A 164 22.58 -11.15 18.69
C THR A 164 21.86 -11.89 17.58
N ALA A 165 21.47 -13.16 17.77
CA ALA A 165 20.75 -13.93 16.76
C ALA A 165 19.46 -13.24 16.29
N LYS A 166 18.70 -12.63 17.21
CA LYS A 166 17.53 -11.83 16.85
C LYS A 166 17.91 -10.61 16.00
N HIS A 167 18.88 -9.81 16.44
CA HIS A 167 19.28 -8.62 15.70
C HIS A 167 19.87 -8.96 14.32
N THR A 168 20.61 -10.06 14.20
CA THR A 168 21.06 -10.61 12.93
C THR A 168 19.87 -10.99 12.04
N ALA A 169 18.88 -11.72 12.55
CA ALA A 169 17.68 -12.06 11.77
C ALA A 169 16.92 -10.80 11.30
N TRP A 170 16.76 -9.81 12.16
CA TRP A 170 16.14 -8.53 11.79
C TRP A 170 16.91 -7.79 10.71
N LEU A 171 18.24 -7.75 10.82
CA LEU A 171 19.09 -7.09 9.84
C LEU A 171 19.02 -7.80 8.48
N LEU A 172 19.06 -9.13 8.46
CA LEU A 172 18.95 -9.92 7.23
C LEU A 172 17.60 -9.71 6.52
N ILE A 173 16.50 -9.69 7.27
CA ILE A 173 15.16 -9.43 6.71
C ILE A 173 15.05 -7.98 6.22
N SER A 174 15.63 -7.03 6.96
CA SER A 174 15.66 -5.63 6.55
C SER A 174 16.47 -5.43 5.28
N LEU A 175 17.62 -6.11 5.17
CA LEU A 175 18.46 -6.10 3.98
C LEU A 175 17.75 -6.73 2.78
N LEU A 176 17.13 -7.90 2.96
CA LEU A 176 16.32 -8.52 1.91
C LEU A 176 15.18 -7.61 1.45
N THR A 177 14.50 -6.97 2.39
CA THR A 177 13.43 -6.00 2.09
C THR A 177 13.97 -4.83 1.29
N ALA A 178 15.10 -4.25 1.71
CA ALA A 178 15.72 -3.11 1.06
C ALA A 178 16.19 -3.45 -0.36
N MET A 179 16.88 -4.58 -0.54
CA MET A 179 17.30 -5.04 -1.85
C MET A 179 16.10 -5.25 -2.77
N THR A 180 15.06 -5.95 -2.31
CA THR A 180 13.82 -6.14 -3.07
C THR A 180 13.17 -4.81 -3.45
N PHE A 181 13.09 -3.86 -2.50
CA PHE A 181 12.53 -2.55 -2.78
C PHE A 181 13.32 -1.79 -3.84
N VAL A 182 14.66 -1.80 -3.75
CA VAL A 182 15.53 -1.20 -4.76
C VAL A 182 15.41 -1.91 -6.11
N SER A 183 15.19 -3.23 -6.12
CA SER A 183 14.94 -4.01 -7.34
C SER A 183 13.67 -3.61 -8.09
N TYR A 184 12.74 -2.87 -7.49
CA TYR A 184 11.63 -2.28 -8.25
C TYR A 184 12.07 -1.12 -9.14
N PHE A 185 13.22 -0.49 -8.87
CA PHE A 185 13.72 0.69 -9.60
C PHE A 185 14.97 0.40 -10.43
N VAL A 186 15.82 -0.49 -9.95
CA VAL A 186 17.06 -0.94 -10.61
C VAL A 186 16.91 -2.42 -10.98
N PRO A 187 17.39 -2.88 -12.15
CA PRO A 187 17.29 -4.29 -12.53
C PRO A 187 17.74 -5.24 -11.42
N THR A 188 16.92 -6.26 -11.15
CA THR A 188 17.13 -7.19 -10.04
C THR A 188 18.50 -7.87 -10.07
N THR A 189 18.99 -8.23 -11.26
CA THR A 189 20.32 -8.83 -11.44
C THR A 189 21.44 -7.90 -11.01
N GLU A 190 21.36 -6.60 -11.34
CA GLU A 190 22.35 -5.60 -10.92
C GLU A 190 22.34 -5.44 -9.40
N VAL A 191 21.15 -5.30 -8.78
CA VAL A 191 21.06 -5.09 -7.32
C VAL A 191 21.65 -6.27 -6.55
N TYR A 192 21.33 -7.51 -6.92
CA TYR A 192 21.81 -8.66 -6.17
C TYR A 192 23.25 -9.05 -6.53
N ILE A 193 23.67 -8.96 -7.79
CA ILE A 193 25.05 -9.33 -8.16
C ILE A 193 26.02 -8.23 -7.72
N ASP A 194 25.75 -6.98 -8.07
CA ASP A 194 26.72 -5.89 -7.91
C ASP A 194 26.92 -5.47 -6.44
N VAL A 195 25.88 -5.59 -5.61
CA VAL A 195 26.01 -5.29 -4.16
C VAL A 195 26.85 -6.33 -3.45
N PHE A 196 26.76 -7.61 -3.83
CA PHE A 196 27.54 -8.68 -3.20
C PHE A 196 28.95 -8.84 -3.79
N SER A 197 29.17 -8.45 -5.06
CA SER A 197 30.49 -8.43 -5.70
C SER A 197 31.34 -7.21 -5.32
N GLY A 198 30.74 -6.16 -4.76
CA GLY A 198 31.42 -4.90 -4.49
C GLY A 198 31.37 -3.89 -5.63
N SER A 199 30.74 -4.21 -6.77
CA SER A 199 30.72 -3.36 -7.99
C SER A 199 29.56 -2.38 -8.09
N ALA A 200 28.58 -2.40 -7.16
CA ALA A 200 27.42 -1.53 -7.26
C ALA A 200 27.76 -0.04 -7.20
N SER A 201 26.95 0.78 -7.85
CA SER A 201 27.09 2.23 -7.78
C SER A 201 26.86 2.75 -6.34
N GLY A 202 27.49 3.88 -6.00
CA GLY A 202 27.31 4.51 -4.68
C GLY A 202 25.85 4.82 -4.35
N GLY A 203 25.02 5.11 -5.37
CA GLY A 203 23.58 5.33 -5.22
C GLY A 203 22.84 4.06 -4.79
N ILE A 204 23.16 2.90 -5.37
CA ILE A 204 22.55 1.61 -4.99
C ILE A 204 22.89 1.29 -3.53
N TYR A 205 24.16 1.40 -3.13
CA TYR A 205 24.56 1.19 -1.74
C TYR A 205 23.85 2.13 -0.77
N PHE A 206 23.78 3.41 -1.10
CA PHE A 206 23.09 4.40 -0.28
C PHE A 206 21.63 4.00 -0.01
N TRP A 207 20.86 3.68 -1.07
CA TRP A 207 19.46 3.31 -0.92
C TRP A 207 19.26 1.98 -0.22
N VAL A 208 20.08 0.96 -0.51
CA VAL A 208 20.02 -0.34 0.18
C VAL A 208 20.29 -0.15 1.68
N VAL A 209 21.33 0.59 2.05
CA VAL A 209 21.66 0.85 3.47
C VAL A 209 20.56 1.68 4.14
N LEU A 210 20.09 2.74 3.49
CA LEU A 210 19.04 3.61 4.02
C LEU A 210 17.76 2.81 4.30
N PHE A 211 17.26 2.03 3.33
CA PHE A 211 16.05 1.24 3.52
C PHE A 211 16.25 0.08 4.48
N THR A 212 17.46 -0.48 4.58
CA THR A 212 17.80 -1.50 5.59
C THR A 212 17.67 -0.90 7.00
N LEU A 213 18.30 0.25 7.24
CA LEU A 213 18.24 0.93 8.53
C LEU A 213 16.83 1.41 8.86
N ALA A 214 16.11 1.94 7.87
CA ALA A 214 14.73 2.40 8.04
C ALA A 214 13.79 1.22 8.39
N THR A 215 13.89 0.09 7.69
CA THR A 215 13.09 -1.10 7.97
C THR A 215 13.42 -1.67 9.36
N TYR A 216 14.70 -1.76 9.69
CA TYR A 216 15.17 -2.22 10.99
C TYR A 216 14.67 -1.33 12.14
N GLY A 217 14.76 0.00 11.98
CA GLY A 217 14.27 0.98 12.93
C GLY A 217 12.74 0.91 13.10
N ASN A 218 12.01 0.96 11.99
CA ASN A 218 10.56 1.02 11.97
C ASN A 218 9.90 -0.25 12.54
N ALA A 219 10.30 -1.44 12.07
CA ALA A 219 9.69 -2.71 12.50
C ALA A 219 10.30 -3.25 13.81
N GLY A 220 11.58 -2.97 14.06
CA GLY A 220 12.29 -3.47 15.23
C GLY A 220 12.00 -2.68 16.49
N TRP A 221 12.08 -1.35 16.41
CA TRP A 221 12.08 -0.46 17.57
C TRP A 221 10.83 0.40 17.66
N MET A 222 10.38 1.00 16.56
CA MET A 222 9.27 1.96 16.57
C MET A 222 7.91 1.29 16.66
N ARG A 223 7.68 0.19 15.92
CA ARG A 223 6.50 -0.70 16.04
C ARG A 223 5.17 0.05 16.19
N GLU A 224 4.56 0.02 17.37
CA GLU A 224 3.29 0.66 17.71
C GLU A 224 3.34 2.18 17.63
N ILE A 225 4.50 2.80 17.90
CA ILE A 225 4.71 4.25 17.81
C ILE A 225 4.38 4.74 16.40
N MET A 226 4.79 3.98 15.38
CA MET A 226 4.46 4.29 14.00
C MET A 226 2.95 4.30 13.77
N CYS A 227 2.22 3.34 14.33
CA CYS A 227 0.78 3.21 14.15
C CYS A 227 -0.04 4.22 14.96
N ILE A 228 0.44 4.60 16.15
CA ILE A 228 -0.29 5.46 17.11
C ILE A 228 0.04 6.94 16.87
N HIS A 229 1.30 7.27 16.59
CA HIS A 229 1.78 8.66 16.58
C HIS A 229 2.18 9.19 15.21
N MET A 230 2.73 8.34 14.33
CA MET A 230 3.25 8.81 13.04
C MET A 230 2.27 8.63 11.88
N CYS A 231 1.47 7.57 11.91
CA CYS A 231 0.55 7.23 10.83
C CYS A 231 -0.65 8.19 10.85
N PRO A 232 -0.75 9.14 9.89
CA PRO A 232 -1.88 10.08 9.86
C PRO A 232 -3.19 9.35 9.59
N TYR A 233 -3.13 8.24 8.84
CA TYR A 233 -4.27 7.42 8.48
C TYR A 233 -4.99 6.85 9.70
N ALA A 234 -4.27 6.48 10.77
CA ALA A 234 -4.89 6.00 12.02
C ALA A 234 -5.92 6.99 12.59
N ARG A 235 -5.60 8.29 12.54
CA ARG A 235 -6.47 9.36 13.03
C ARG A 235 -7.61 9.67 12.08
N PHE A 236 -7.34 9.72 10.78
CA PHE A 236 -8.38 9.93 9.78
C PHE A 236 -9.42 8.81 9.83
N GLN A 237 -9.01 7.55 9.95
CA GLN A 237 -9.93 6.42 10.05
C GLN A 237 -10.87 6.52 11.25
N ALA A 238 -10.37 6.94 12.42
CA ALA A 238 -11.19 7.09 13.61
C ALA A 238 -12.33 8.10 13.41
N ALA A 239 -12.10 9.18 12.63
CA ALA A 239 -13.13 10.14 12.26
C ALA A 239 -14.12 9.61 11.19
N MET A 240 -13.73 8.59 10.43
CA MET A 240 -14.59 7.99 9.39
C MET A 240 -15.56 6.95 9.94
N PHE A 241 -15.30 6.43 11.14
CA PHE A 241 -16.12 5.40 11.78
C PHE A 241 -17.54 5.91 12.03
N ASP A 242 -18.50 5.00 11.87
CA ASP A 242 -19.86 5.19 12.35
C ASP A 242 -20.27 3.99 13.22
N LYS A 243 -21.39 4.10 13.94
CA LYS A 243 -21.85 3.06 14.89
C LYS A 243 -22.12 1.68 14.28
N ASN A 244 -22.17 1.57 12.95
CA ASN A 244 -22.34 0.31 12.21
C ASN A 244 -21.04 -0.12 11.48
N THR A 245 -19.93 0.61 11.63
CA THR A 245 -18.63 0.16 11.11
C THR A 245 -18.19 -1.08 11.89
N TYR A 246 -17.72 -2.12 11.19
CA TYR A 246 -17.22 -3.30 11.86
C TYR A 246 -15.92 -2.98 12.59
N ILE A 247 -15.93 -3.24 13.89
CA ILE A 247 -14.82 -3.07 14.82
C ILE A 247 -14.57 -4.37 15.57
N VAL A 248 -13.39 -4.50 16.16
CA VAL A 248 -13.21 -5.49 17.23
C VAL A 248 -13.80 -4.87 18.49
N GLY A 249 -14.81 -5.51 19.07
CA GLY A 249 -15.53 -5.01 20.24
C GLY A 249 -15.67 -6.06 21.33
N TYR A 250 -15.73 -5.59 22.58
CA TYR A 250 -16.00 -6.39 23.76
C TYR A 250 -17.46 -6.21 24.19
N ASP A 251 -18.16 -7.31 24.44
CA ASP A 251 -19.53 -7.29 24.95
C ASP A 251 -19.53 -7.01 26.46
N ALA A 252 -19.63 -5.72 26.80
CA ALA A 252 -19.66 -5.27 28.18
C ALA A 252 -20.90 -5.78 28.94
N LYS A 253 -22.06 -5.92 28.28
CA LYS A 253 -23.29 -6.39 28.94
C LYS A 253 -23.16 -7.85 29.38
N ARG A 254 -22.45 -8.66 28.59
CA ARG A 254 -22.16 -10.06 28.88
C ARG A 254 -20.95 -10.25 29.80
N GLY A 255 -19.93 -9.42 29.64
CA GLY A 255 -18.63 -9.61 30.28
C GLY A 255 -18.45 -8.92 31.63
N GLU A 256 -19.11 -7.78 31.86
CA GLU A 256 -18.86 -6.95 33.05
C GLU A 256 -19.47 -7.50 34.33
N SER A 257 -19.00 -6.97 35.47
CA SER A 257 -18.90 -7.72 36.75
C SER A 257 -17.89 -8.87 36.66
N ARG A 258 -16.74 -8.58 36.04
CA ARG A 258 -15.68 -9.57 35.81
C ARG A 258 -14.92 -9.91 37.09
N GLY A 259 -14.37 -11.12 37.16
CA GLY A 259 -13.57 -11.55 38.30
C GLY A 259 -13.00 -12.97 38.15
N PRO A 260 -11.91 -13.27 38.87
CA PRO A 260 -11.26 -14.57 38.82
C PRO A 260 -12.14 -15.66 39.44
N ARG A 261 -12.12 -16.85 38.85
CA ARG A 261 -12.93 -17.99 39.29
C ARG A 261 -12.37 -19.33 38.84
N SER A 262 -12.78 -20.40 39.51
CA SER A 262 -12.46 -21.76 39.09
C SER A 262 -13.31 -22.19 37.88
N ARG A 263 -12.83 -23.15 37.09
CA ARG A 263 -13.57 -23.70 35.94
C ARG A 263 -14.88 -24.39 36.31
N LYS A 264 -14.99 -24.87 37.56
CA LYS A 264 -16.16 -25.62 38.05
C LYS A 264 -17.21 -24.72 38.72
N ALA A 265 -16.90 -23.45 38.93
CA ALA A 265 -17.80 -22.53 39.62
C ALA A 265 -18.81 -21.93 38.62
N ASP A 266 -20.08 -21.87 39.02
CA ASP A 266 -21.10 -21.17 38.24
C ASP A 266 -20.96 -19.66 38.46
N HIS A 267 -20.56 -18.96 37.39
CA HIS A 267 -20.36 -17.52 37.38
C HIS A 267 -21.66 -16.75 37.62
N LYS A 268 -22.82 -17.29 37.21
CA LYS A 268 -24.12 -16.63 37.41
C LYS A 268 -24.54 -16.65 38.86
N GLU A 269 -24.32 -17.77 39.57
CA GLU A 269 -24.56 -17.86 41.02
C GLU A 269 -23.66 -16.90 41.81
N MET A 270 -22.47 -16.59 41.29
CA MET A 270 -21.52 -15.65 41.89
C MET A 270 -21.78 -14.19 41.50
N GLY A 271 -22.78 -13.90 40.65
CA GLY A 271 -23.05 -12.56 40.14
C GLY A 271 -21.91 -12.00 39.28
N LEU A 272 -21.14 -12.87 38.62
CA LEU A 272 -20.04 -12.50 37.73
C LEU A 272 -20.44 -12.63 36.26
N GLY A 273 -19.90 -11.75 35.42
CA GLY A 273 -20.03 -11.84 33.96
C GLY A 273 -19.07 -12.86 33.33
N ASP A 274 -19.17 -13.06 32.02
CA ASP A 274 -18.39 -14.06 31.27
C ASP A 274 -16.88 -13.76 31.20
N CYS A 275 -16.47 -12.51 31.44
CA CYS A 275 -15.07 -12.15 31.51
C CYS A 275 -14.43 -12.66 32.81
N ILE A 276 -13.34 -13.42 32.70
CA ILE A 276 -12.59 -13.97 33.84
C ILE A 276 -11.42 -13.09 34.31
N ASP A 277 -11.26 -11.91 33.71
CA ASP A 277 -10.20 -10.95 34.05
C ASP A 277 -8.76 -11.51 33.96
N CYS A 278 -8.44 -12.22 32.88
CA CYS A 278 -7.16 -12.91 32.71
C CYS A 278 -6.06 -12.09 32.00
N ASP A 279 -6.38 -10.88 31.53
CA ASP A 279 -5.51 -9.98 30.74
C ASP A 279 -4.90 -10.57 29.46
N LEU A 280 -5.35 -11.75 29.01
CA LEU A 280 -4.82 -12.37 27.80
C LEU A 280 -5.07 -11.51 26.56
N CYS A 281 -6.21 -10.83 26.48
CA CYS A 281 -6.54 -9.89 25.40
C CYS A 281 -5.55 -8.72 25.32
N VAL A 282 -5.06 -8.23 26.47
CA VAL A 282 -4.04 -7.16 26.54
C VAL A 282 -2.67 -7.71 26.16
N GLN A 283 -2.33 -8.91 26.64
CA GLN A 283 -1.02 -9.53 26.36
C GLN A 283 -0.77 -9.84 24.88
N VAL A 284 -1.82 -10.16 24.12
CA VAL A 284 -1.73 -10.46 22.67
C VAL A 284 -1.88 -9.20 21.81
N CYS A 285 -2.23 -8.06 22.41
CA CYS A 285 -2.46 -6.83 21.68
C CYS A 285 -1.13 -6.20 21.22
N PRO A 286 -0.91 -5.97 19.91
CA PRO A 286 0.32 -5.36 19.42
C PRO A 286 0.44 -3.87 19.76
N THR A 287 -0.68 -3.20 20.05
CA THR A 287 -0.71 -1.79 20.46
C THR A 287 -0.91 -1.61 21.97
N GLY A 288 -0.98 -2.70 22.74
CA GLY A 288 -0.98 -2.67 24.21
C GLY A 288 -2.28 -2.16 24.84
N ILE A 289 -3.34 -1.95 24.06
CA ILE A 289 -4.63 -1.51 24.57
C ILE A 289 -5.39 -2.59 25.34
N ASP A 290 -6.28 -2.16 26.22
CA ASP A 290 -7.27 -2.99 26.88
C ASP A 290 -8.65 -2.82 26.23
N ILE A 291 -9.01 -3.75 25.36
CA ILE A 291 -10.27 -3.76 24.61
C ILE A 291 -11.52 -3.73 25.49
N ARG A 292 -11.40 -4.05 26.79
CA ARG A 292 -12.50 -3.96 27.76
C ARG A 292 -12.86 -2.50 28.09
N ASN A 293 -11.98 -1.54 27.81
CA ASN A 293 -12.22 -0.11 27.99
C ASN A 293 -13.01 0.53 26.82
N GLY A 294 -13.52 -0.27 25.89
CA GLY A 294 -14.32 0.19 24.76
C GLY A 294 -13.50 0.44 23.50
N LEU A 295 -14.07 1.24 22.59
CA LEU A 295 -13.43 1.55 21.31
C LEU A 295 -12.27 2.53 21.52
N GLN A 296 -11.08 2.10 21.12
CA GLN A 296 -9.84 2.87 21.21
C GLN A 296 -9.26 3.05 19.82
N TYR A 297 -8.85 4.28 19.47
CA TYR A 297 -8.35 4.60 18.12
C TYR A 297 -7.00 3.92 17.81
N GLU A 298 -6.29 3.41 18.81
CA GLU A 298 -5.06 2.64 18.67
C GLU A 298 -5.32 1.19 18.24
N CYS A 299 -6.57 0.71 18.31
CA CYS A 299 -6.93 -0.63 17.86
C CYS A 299 -6.77 -0.75 16.34
N ILE A 300 -5.92 -1.68 15.89
CA ILE A 300 -5.69 -1.96 14.46
C ILE A 300 -6.60 -3.06 13.89
N ASN A 301 -7.66 -3.44 14.60
CA ASN A 301 -8.61 -4.50 14.20
C ASN A 301 -7.94 -5.84 13.78
N CYS A 302 -6.83 -6.24 14.41
CA CYS A 302 -6.07 -7.46 14.02
C CYS A 302 -6.67 -8.79 14.52
N GLY A 303 -7.68 -8.76 15.40
CA GLY A 303 -8.39 -9.95 15.88
C GLY A 303 -7.63 -10.85 16.87
N ALA A 304 -6.38 -10.54 17.24
CA ALA A 304 -5.61 -11.38 18.16
C ALA A 304 -6.27 -11.55 19.54
N CYS A 305 -6.93 -10.51 20.04
CA CYS A 305 -7.69 -10.56 21.30
C CYS A 305 -8.95 -11.44 21.21
N ILE A 306 -9.57 -11.56 20.02
CA ILE A 306 -10.69 -12.48 19.79
C ILE A 306 -10.21 -13.92 19.98
N ASP A 307 -9.14 -14.31 19.28
CA ASP A 307 -8.58 -15.66 19.36
C ASP A 307 -8.18 -16.04 20.80
N ALA A 308 -7.54 -15.10 21.53
CA ALA A 308 -7.14 -15.32 22.90
C ALA A 308 -8.34 -15.46 23.86
N CYS A 309 -9.38 -14.66 23.66
CA CYS A 309 -10.59 -14.69 24.45
C CYS A 309 -11.38 -15.99 24.18
N ASP A 310 -11.59 -16.33 22.92
CA ASP A 310 -12.33 -17.54 22.52
C ASP A 310 -11.66 -18.82 23.02
N THR A 311 -10.33 -18.90 22.93
CA THR A 311 -9.56 -20.01 23.52
C THR A 311 -9.77 -20.11 25.03
N THR A 312 -9.95 -18.97 25.70
CA THR A 312 -10.20 -18.92 27.15
C THR A 312 -11.63 -19.30 27.48
N MET A 313 -12.62 -18.78 26.73
CA MET A 313 -14.02 -19.12 26.88
C MET A 313 -14.25 -20.62 26.69
N GLU A 314 -13.63 -21.21 25.66
CA GLU A 314 -13.70 -22.65 25.40
C GLU A 314 -13.12 -23.48 26.56
N ARG A 315 -12.00 -23.07 27.15
CA ARG A 315 -11.42 -23.73 28.34
C ARG A 315 -12.28 -23.61 29.59
N MET A 316 -13.13 -22.59 29.67
CA MET A 316 -14.08 -22.37 30.76
C MET A 316 -15.45 -23.02 30.48
N GLY A 317 -15.69 -23.52 29.25
CA GLY A 317 -16.99 -24.05 28.83
C GLY A 317 -18.03 -22.96 28.55
N TYR A 318 -17.61 -21.72 28.28
CA TYR A 318 -18.50 -20.60 27.95
C TYR A 318 -18.65 -20.43 26.43
N GLN A 319 -19.72 -19.74 26.02
CA GLN A 319 -19.93 -19.43 24.60
C GLN A 319 -18.78 -18.56 24.06
N LYS A 320 -18.37 -18.74 22.80
CA LYS A 320 -17.38 -17.88 22.14
C LYS A 320 -17.95 -16.48 21.86
N GLY A 321 -17.12 -15.55 21.40
CA GLY A 321 -17.55 -14.23 20.95
C GLY A 321 -17.82 -13.22 22.06
N LEU A 322 -17.15 -13.34 23.22
CA LEU A 322 -17.15 -12.27 24.23
C LEU A 322 -16.39 -11.02 23.71
N ILE A 323 -15.35 -11.26 22.90
CA ILE A 323 -14.74 -10.26 22.03
C ILE A 323 -14.96 -10.77 20.61
N ALA A 324 -15.47 -9.93 19.70
CA ALA A 324 -15.77 -10.33 18.34
C ALA A 324 -15.65 -9.16 17.36
N TYR A 325 -15.61 -9.46 16.06
CA TYR A 325 -15.93 -8.46 15.04
C TYR A 325 -17.43 -8.15 15.11
N THR A 326 -17.75 -6.92 15.48
CA THR A 326 -19.11 -6.46 15.76
C THR A 326 -19.22 -4.97 15.44
N THR A 327 -20.38 -4.38 15.69
CA THR A 327 -20.62 -2.95 15.57
C THR A 327 -21.06 -2.39 16.92
N GLU A 328 -20.86 -1.08 17.16
CA GLU A 328 -21.33 -0.43 18.38
C GLU A 328 -22.85 -0.60 18.54
N ASN A 329 -23.62 -0.41 17.46
CA ASN A 329 -25.06 -0.61 17.47
C ASN A 329 -25.45 -2.04 17.88
N LYS A 330 -24.74 -3.06 17.38
CA LYS A 330 -25.02 -4.46 17.73
C LYS A 330 -24.74 -4.75 19.21
N LEU A 331 -23.67 -4.17 19.76
CA LEU A 331 -23.37 -4.24 21.21
C LEU A 331 -24.44 -3.50 22.04
N ASP A 332 -24.95 -2.39 21.52
CA ASP A 332 -26.03 -1.62 22.13
C ASP A 332 -27.41 -2.30 22.00
N GLY A 333 -27.53 -3.36 21.20
CA GLY A 333 -28.79 -4.07 20.94
C GLY A 333 -29.66 -3.44 19.85
N VAL A 334 -29.11 -2.48 19.12
CA VAL A 334 -29.74 -1.82 17.97
C VAL A 334 -29.50 -2.67 16.71
N LYS A 335 -30.53 -2.85 15.88
CA LYS A 335 -30.41 -3.59 14.61
C LYS A 335 -29.40 -2.92 13.68
N GLU A 336 -28.43 -3.69 13.21
CA GLU A 336 -27.44 -3.22 12.24
C GLU A 336 -28.08 -2.97 10.87
N LYS A 337 -27.77 -1.81 10.28
CA LYS A 337 -28.08 -1.54 8.87
C LYS A 337 -26.78 -1.59 8.08
N VAL A 338 -26.61 -2.64 7.27
CA VAL A 338 -25.41 -2.81 6.45
C VAL A 338 -25.34 -1.72 5.37
N LEU A 339 -26.44 -1.51 4.65
CA LEU A 339 -26.55 -0.47 3.62
C LEU A 339 -26.87 0.89 4.26
N ARG A 340 -25.89 1.80 4.22
CA ARG A 340 -25.96 3.13 4.84
C ARG A 340 -25.76 4.21 3.78
N PRO A 341 -26.43 5.37 3.86
CA PRO A 341 -26.25 6.46 2.91
C PRO A 341 -24.77 6.85 2.70
N LYS A 342 -23.99 6.90 3.79
CA LYS A 342 -22.54 7.18 3.75
C LYS A 342 -21.75 6.12 2.97
N LEU A 343 -22.02 4.83 3.23
CA LEU A 343 -21.35 3.72 2.56
C LEU A 343 -21.73 3.66 1.07
N VAL A 344 -23.00 3.87 0.75
CA VAL A 344 -23.50 3.96 -0.63
C VAL A 344 -22.85 5.13 -1.35
N GLY A 345 -22.77 6.30 -0.72
CA GLY A 345 -22.10 7.48 -1.29
C GLY A 345 -20.65 7.21 -1.67
N TYR A 346 -19.85 6.62 -0.78
CA TYR A 346 -18.48 6.21 -1.11
C TYR A 346 -18.42 5.15 -2.20
N GLY A 347 -19.32 4.17 -2.17
CA GLY A 347 -19.38 3.11 -3.19
C GLY A 347 -19.71 3.66 -4.58
N VAL A 348 -20.66 4.59 -4.68
CA VAL A 348 -21.04 5.26 -5.94
C VAL A 348 -19.88 6.09 -6.48
N VAL A 349 -19.27 6.95 -5.64
CA VAL A 349 -18.12 7.76 -6.07
C VAL A 349 -16.96 6.88 -6.54
N LEU A 350 -16.63 5.83 -5.78
CA LEU A 350 -15.58 4.88 -6.17
C LEU A 350 -15.90 4.19 -7.50
N THR A 351 -17.15 3.78 -7.70
CA THR A 351 -17.60 3.15 -8.95
C THR A 351 -17.48 4.11 -10.13
N VAL A 352 -17.92 5.36 -9.98
CA VAL A 352 -17.79 6.39 -11.01
C VAL A 352 -16.33 6.65 -11.36
N MET A 353 -15.45 6.76 -10.35
CA MET A 353 -14.02 6.94 -10.59
C MET A 353 -13.40 5.75 -11.34
N ILE A 354 -13.76 4.52 -10.97
CA ILE A 354 -13.29 3.31 -11.67
C ILE A 354 -13.79 3.31 -13.13
N LEU A 355 -15.07 3.64 -13.37
CA LEU A 355 -15.62 3.69 -14.73
C LEU A 355 -14.93 4.76 -15.59
N ILE A 356 -14.73 5.96 -15.04
CA ILE A 356 -13.99 7.04 -15.73
C ILE A 356 -12.56 6.60 -16.02
N PHE A 357 -11.88 5.95 -15.07
CA PHE A 357 -10.52 5.46 -15.26
C PHE A 357 -10.45 4.37 -16.32
N VAL A 358 -11.32 3.36 -16.27
CA VAL A 358 -11.37 2.30 -17.28
C VAL A 358 -11.66 2.88 -18.66
N TYR A 359 -12.61 3.81 -18.77
CA TYR A 359 -12.89 4.51 -20.02
C TYR A 359 -11.66 5.29 -20.52
N ALA A 360 -11.07 6.13 -19.66
CA ALA A 360 -9.90 6.93 -20.01
C ALA A 360 -8.70 6.07 -20.42
N SER A 361 -8.50 4.93 -19.77
CA SER A 361 -7.47 3.94 -20.13
C SER A 361 -7.76 3.23 -21.44
N ALA A 362 -9.03 2.90 -21.73
CA ALA A 362 -9.43 2.25 -22.98
C ALA A 362 -9.35 3.20 -24.19
N THR A 363 -9.49 4.51 -23.98
CA THR A 363 -9.41 5.53 -25.04
C THR A 363 -8.01 6.09 -25.28
N ILE A 364 -6.96 5.49 -24.71
CA ILE A 364 -5.59 5.94 -24.94
C ILE A 364 -5.24 5.70 -26.41
N ALA A 365 -4.96 6.80 -27.14
CA ALA A 365 -4.50 6.70 -28.51
C ALA A 365 -3.18 5.89 -28.59
N PRO A 366 -3.07 4.90 -29.50
CA PRO A 366 -1.87 4.06 -29.66
C PRO A 366 -0.61 4.84 -30.06
N VAL A 367 -0.81 6.00 -30.68
CA VAL A 367 0.26 6.90 -31.13
C VAL A 367 -0.01 8.32 -30.63
N ARG A 368 1.07 9.03 -30.29
CA ARG A 368 1.03 10.46 -29.98
C ARG A 368 2.11 11.18 -30.78
N VAL A 369 1.80 12.39 -31.22
CA VAL A 369 2.70 13.24 -32.00
C VAL A 369 2.78 14.59 -31.33
N ASP A 370 3.99 15.04 -31.00
CA ASP A 370 4.27 16.39 -30.54
C ASP A 370 5.13 17.10 -31.57
N ILE A 371 4.76 18.33 -31.91
CA ILE A 371 5.49 19.14 -32.90
C ILE A 371 6.19 20.28 -32.17
N ILE A 372 7.51 20.33 -32.29
CA ILE A 372 8.32 21.41 -31.78
C ILE A 372 8.82 22.22 -32.96
N ARG A 373 8.34 23.45 -33.10
CA ARG A 373 8.86 24.39 -34.11
C ARG A 373 10.08 25.13 -33.56
N ASP A 374 11.04 25.41 -34.42
CA ASP A 374 12.13 26.33 -34.07
C ASP A 374 11.58 27.75 -33.84
N ARG A 375 12.00 28.38 -32.75
CA ARG A 375 11.57 29.74 -32.39
C ARG A 375 12.50 30.82 -32.94
N ASN A 376 13.74 30.47 -33.28
CA ASN A 376 14.75 31.44 -33.69
C ASN A 376 14.66 31.79 -35.18
N GLN A 377 14.16 30.87 -36.00
CA GLN A 377 14.02 31.05 -37.43
C GLN A 377 12.58 30.74 -37.84
N LEU A 378 11.77 31.80 -38.02
CA LEU A 378 10.33 31.66 -38.28
C LEU A 378 10.06 31.03 -39.65
N PHE A 379 10.86 31.40 -40.64
CA PHE A 379 10.88 30.84 -41.99
C PHE A 379 12.28 31.08 -42.60
N ARG A 380 12.63 30.31 -43.62
CA ARG A 380 13.83 30.48 -44.44
C ARG A 380 13.43 30.41 -45.91
N GLU A 381 14.16 31.07 -46.80
CA GLU A 381 14.01 30.86 -48.24
C GLU A 381 15.04 29.81 -48.68
N ASN A 382 14.61 28.77 -49.40
CA ASN A 382 15.52 27.74 -49.91
C ASN A 382 16.17 28.17 -51.24
N ASP A 383 17.10 27.37 -51.76
CA ASP A 383 17.82 27.67 -53.02
C ASP A 383 16.90 27.74 -54.26
N GLN A 384 15.64 27.31 -54.14
CA GLN A 384 14.61 27.34 -55.17
C GLN A 384 13.62 28.52 -54.99
N GLY A 385 13.83 29.41 -54.01
CA GLY A 385 12.94 30.54 -53.72
C GLY A 385 11.66 30.15 -52.95
N LEU A 386 11.58 28.94 -52.41
CA LEU A 386 10.43 28.48 -51.62
C LEU A 386 10.59 28.92 -50.16
N THR A 387 9.47 29.28 -49.52
CA THR A 387 9.43 29.53 -48.08
C THR A 387 9.44 28.20 -47.34
N GLU A 388 10.47 27.95 -46.55
CA GLU A 388 10.74 26.73 -45.80
C GLU A 388 10.55 26.98 -44.29
N ASN A 389 9.81 26.11 -43.61
CA ASN A 389 9.69 26.08 -42.15
C ASN A 389 10.22 24.75 -41.62
N THR A 390 11.03 24.80 -40.55
CA THR A 390 11.58 23.62 -39.88
C THR A 390 10.76 23.24 -38.65
N PHE A 391 10.48 21.94 -38.53
CA PHE A 391 9.74 21.34 -37.44
C PHE A 391 10.50 20.12 -36.92
N THR A 392 10.45 19.90 -35.61
CA THR A 392 10.92 18.66 -34.99
C THR A 392 9.71 17.88 -34.53
N LEU A 393 9.41 16.79 -35.23
CA LEU A 393 8.35 15.85 -34.89
C LEU A 393 8.86 14.89 -33.83
N LYS A 394 8.12 14.75 -32.74
CA LYS A 394 8.32 13.71 -31.73
C LYS A 394 7.15 12.75 -31.82
N ILE A 395 7.40 11.55 -32.33
CA ILE A 395 6.37 10.52 -32.52
C ILE A 395 6.62 9.43 -31.49
N LEU A 396 5.60 9.15 -30.69
CA LEU A 396 5.62 8.14 -29.64
C LEU A 396 4.73 6.97 -30.04
N ASN A 397 5.33 5.79 -30.22
CA ASN A 397 4.61 4.54 -30.32
C ASN A 397 4.29 4.02 -28.90
N LYS A 398 3.00 4.05 -28.51
CA LYS A 398 2.57 3.56 -27.18
C LYS A 398 2.27 2.08 -27.14
N THR A 399 2.32 1.38 -28.28
CA THR A 399 2.11 -0.08 -28.34
C THR A 399 3.39 -0.84 -27.98
N GLU A 400 3.30 -2.16 -27.80
CA GLU A 400 4.47 -3.03 -27.61
C GLU A 400 5.07 -3.53 -28.93
N SER A 401 4.33 -3.42 -30.03
CA SER A 401 4.75 -3.87 -31.36
C SER A 401 5.44 -2.76 -32.15
N VAL A 402 6.33 -3.17 -33.05
CA VAL A 402 6.90 -2.29 -34.05
C VAL A 402 5.81 -1.92 -35.05
N HIS A 403 5.63 -0.63 -35.32
CA HIS A 403 4.71 -0.15 -36.35
C HIS A 403 5.40 0.83 -37.30
N GLU A 404 4.88 0.86 -38.51
CA GLU A 404 5.26 1.82 -39.54
C GLU A 404 4.23 2.96 -39.54
N TYR A 405 4.73 4.19 -39.49
CA TYR A 405 3.94 5.40 -39.38
C TYR A 405 4.18 6.28 -40.60
N ASP A 406 3.10 6.68 -41.27
CA ASP A 406 3.10 7.62 -42.38
C ASP A 406 2.84 9.04 -41.87
N LEU A 407 3.61 10.00 -42.37
CA LEU A 407 3.62 11.39 -41.98
C LEU A 407 3.11 12.25 -43.13
N SER A 408 2.10 13.08 -42.85
CA SER A 408 1.59 14.05 -43.80
C SER A 408 1.29 15.39 -43.12
N VAL A 409 1.16 16.44 -43.93
CA VAL A 409 0.71 17.74 -43.43
C VAL A 409 -0.48 18.22 -44.24
N ASP A 410 -1.51 18.67 -43.53
CA ASP A 410 -2.71 19.28 -44.08
C ASP A 410 -2.72 20.79 -43.80
N GLY A 411 -3.47 21.54 -44.61
CA GLY A 411 -3.61 22.99 -44.47
C GLY A 411 -2.66 23.81 -45.36
N LEU A 412 -1.84 23.15 -46.18
CA LEU A 412 -1.00 23.76 -47.21
C LEU A 412 -1.49 23.32 -48.60
N PRO A 413 -1.48 24.20 -49.62
CA PRO A 413 -1.99 23.88 -50.95
C PRO A 413 -1.06 22.89 -51.68
N GLU A 414 0.10 23.34 -52.13
CA GLU A 414 1.17 22.52 -52.68
C GLU A 414 2.42 22.72 -51.83
N TYR A 415 2.94 21.63 -51.26
CA TYR A 415 4.12 21.68 -50.40
C TYR A 415 5.14 20.64 -50.84
N GLN A 416 6.41 20.95 -50.58
CA GLN A 416 7.52 20.03 -50.67
C GLN A 416 7.92 19.59 -49.26
N TRP A 417 7.93 18.28 -49.03
CA TRP A 417 8.35 17.68 -47.78
C TRP A 417 9.83 17.29 -47.85
N PHE A 418 10.60 17.74 -46.87
CA PHE A 418 12.01 17.39 -46.71
C PHE A 418 12.19 16.60 -45.41
N GLY A 419 12.52 15.31 -45.57
CA GLY A 419 12.66 14.34 -44.49
C GLY A 419 11.98 13.01 -44.87
N PRO A 420 12.13 11.96 -44.06
CA PRO A 420 11.39 10.72 -44.28
C PRO A 420 9.89 10.97 -44.06
N GLN A 421 9.05 10.45 -44.95
CA GLN A 421 7.59 10.48 -44.83
C GLN A 421 7.04 9.22 -44.16
N THR A 422 7.78 8.12 -44.19
CA THR A 422 7.41 6.88 -43.53
C THR A 422 8.53 6.48 -42.57
N VAL A 423 8.18 6.17 -41.33
CA VAL A 423 9.14 5.82 -40.28
C VAL A 423 8.69 4.58 -39.51
N THR A 424 9.62 3.67 -39.26
CA THR A 424 9.40 2.50 -38.40
C THR A 424 9.81 2.84 -36.97
N ILE A 425 8.91 2.66 -36.01
CA ILE A 425 9.15 2.99 -34.60
C ILE A 425 8.89 1.75 -33.75
N ALA A 426 9.86 1.36 -32.92
CA ALA A 426 9.69 0.22 -32.03
C ALA A 426 8.62 0.50 -30.95
N GLY A 427 8.05 -0.56 -30.38
CA GLY A 427 7.08 -0.43 -29.31
C GLY A 427 7.67 0.30 -28.10
N GLY A 428 6.98 1.32 -27.59
CA GLY A 428 7.45 2.11 -26.46
C GLY A 428 8.64 3.05 -26.75
N GLU A 429 8.95 3.32 -28.02
CA GLU A 429 10.01 4.24 -28.45
C GLU A 429 9.45 5.62 -28.82
N VAL A 430 10.25 6.67 -28.57
CA VAL A 430 10.01 8.04 -29.07
C VAL A 430 11.01 8.35 -30.16
N LEU A 431 10.55 8.47 -31.40
CA LEU A 431 11.36 8.95 -32.50
C LEU A 431 11.32 10.48 -32.55
N THR A 432 12.48 11.12 -32.55
CA THR A 432 12.61 12.57 -32.77
C THR A 432 13.16 12.81 -34.16
N LEU A 433 12.35 13.42 -35.04
CA LEU A 433 12.64 13.61 -36.45
C LEU A 433 12.57 15.10 -36.83
N PRO A 434 13.68 15.74 -37.22
CA PRO A 434 13.63 17.05 -37.85
C PRO A 434 13.11 16.90 -39.28
N VAL A 435 12.10 17.68 -39.64
CA VAL A 435 11.50 17.77 -40.98
C VAL A 435 11.38 19.23 -41.37
N SER A 436 11.45 19.52 -42.66
CA SER A 436 11.07 20.83 -43.17
C SER A 436 10.02 20.73 -44.26
N VAL A 437 9.16 21.74 -44.30
CA VAL A 437 8.10 21.84 -45.30
C VAL A 437 8.34 23.16 -46.02
N ALA A 438 8.41 23.11 -47.35
CA ALA A 438 8.55 24.30 -48.19
C ALA A 438 7.32 24.51 -49.08
N VAL A 439 6.93 25.75 -49.25
CA VAL A 439 5.77 26.16 -50.07
C VAL A 439 6.15 27.33 -50.94
N ASP A 440 5.58 27.39 -52.14
CA ASP A 440 5.73 28.54 -53.03
C ASP A 440 5.08 29.79 -52.39
N PRO A 441 5.82 30.89 -52.18
CA PRO A 441 5.29 32.12 -51.60
C PRO A 441 4.03 32.64 -52.31
N VAL A 442 3.90 32.43 -53.63
CA VAL A 442 2.77 32.90 -54.43
C VAL A 442 1.47 32.16 -54.09
N SER A 443 1.60 30.91 -53.62
CA SER A 443 0.45 30.06 -53.25
C SER A 443 -0.05 30.35 -51.83
N LEU A 444 0.65 31.19 -51.05
CA LEU A 444 0.31 31.49 -49.67
C LEU A 444 -0.67 32.67 -49.59
N SER A 445 -1.87 32.41 -49.07
CA SER A 445 -2.91 33.43 -48.92
C SER A 445 -2.72 34.37 -47.72
N ARG A 446 -1.90 33.98 -46.74
CA ARG A 446 -1.67 34.72 -45.49
C ARG A 446 -0.23 34.50 -44.97
N PRO A 447 0.35 35.47 -44.23
CA PRO A 447 1.67 35.33 -43.59
C PRO A 447 1.76 34.22 -42.53
N MET A 448 0.61 33.75 -42.04
CA MET A 448 0.51 32.68 -41.07
C MET A 448 -0.65 31.77 -41.44
N LEU A 449 -0.35 30.51 -41.68
CA LEU A 449 -1.32 29.45 -41.94
C LEU A 449 -1.31 28.45 -40.79
N LYS A 450 -2.48 27.89 -40.51
CA LYS A 450 -2.61 26.73 -39.63
C LYS A 450 -2.26 25.49 -40.44
N VAL A 451 -1.40 24.65 -39.88
CA VAL A 451 -1.03 23.38 -40.51
C VAL A 451 -1.20 22.26 -39.50
N ASP A 452 -1.76 21.15 -39.95
CA ASP A 452 -2.04 19.99 -39.11
C ASP A 452 -1.16 18.85 -39.59
N PHE A 453 -0.17 18.45 -38.78
CA PHE A 453 0.59 17.26 -39.12
C PHE A 453 -0.19 16.04 -38.67
N LYS A 454 -0.36 15.10 -39.59
CA LYS A 454 -1.03 13.82 -39.37
C LYS A 454 -0.01 12.70 -39.38
N VAL A 455 -0.18 11.79 -38.45
CA VAL A 455 0.58 10.55 -38.37
C VAL A 455 -0.41 9.40 -38.35
N SER A 456 -0.37 8.56 -39.37
CA SER A 456 -1.28 7.44 -39.54
C SER A 456 -0.53 6.12 -39.53
N THR A 457 -1.16 5.10 -38.96
CA THR A 457 -0.69 3.71 -39.05
C THR A 457 -1.89 2.77 -39.13
N VAL A 458 -1.69 1.55 -39.60
CA VAL A 458 -2.72 0.51 -39.63
C VAL A 458 -2.37 -0.53 -38.57
N ILE A 459 -3.22 -0.64 -37.55
CA ILE A 459 -3.08 -1.61 -36.45
C ILE A 459 -4.31 -2.50 -36.47
N ASP A 460 -4.11 -3.81 -36.61
CA ASP A 460 -5.19 -4.82 -36.61
C ASP A 460 -6.36 -4.53 -37.58
N GLY A 461 -6.07 -3.84 -38.69
CA GLY A 461 -7.07 -3.49 -39.72
C GLY A 461 -7.82 -2.19 -39.46
N GLU A 462 -7.56 -1.49 -38.36
CA GLU A 462 -8.07 -0.14 -38.08
C GLU A 462 -6.99 0.91 -38.35
N THR A 463 -7.36 2.00 -39.03
CA THR A 463 -6.47 3.15 -39.24
C THR A 463 -6.45 3.98 -37.96
N VAL A 464 -5.29 4.06 -37.35
CA VAL A 464 -5.04 4.89 -36.18
C VAL A 464 -4.36 6.16 -36.63
N GLU A 465 -4.99 7.30 -36.36
CA GLU A 465 -4.47 8.61 -36.72
C GLU A 465 -4.23 9.47 -35.47
N ALA A 466 -3.10 10.16 -35.44
CA ALA A 466 -2.84 11.27 -34.52
C ALA A 466 -2.61 12.55 -35.32
N THR A 467 -3.24 13.63 -34.89
CA THR A 467 -3.10 14.95 -35.52
C THR A 467 -2.64 15.96 -34.50
N GLN A 468 -1.68 16.81 -34.88
CA GLN A 468 -1.19 17.88 -34.02
C GLN A 468 -1.13 19.20 -34.81
N GLU A 469 -1.79 20.24 -34.27
CA GLU A 469 -1.85 21.57 -34.89
C GLU A 469 -0.52 22.32 -34.70
N SER A 470 -0.06 22.97 -35.75
CA SER A 470 1.10 23.87 -35.77
C SER A 470 0.81 25.11 -36.64
N ARG A 471 1.84 25.94 -36.87
CA ARG A 471 1.76 27.16 -37.68
C ARG A 471 2.89 27.18 -38.70
N PHE A 472 2.53 27.51 -39.93
CA PHE A 472 3.47 27.81 -41.01
C PHE A 472 3.53 29.33 -41.18
N PHE A 473 4.74 29.88 -41.21
CA PHE A 473 4.97 31.31 -41.37
C PHE A 473 5.62 31.62 -42.71
N SER A 474 5.26 32.76 -43.28
CA SER A 474 5.89 33.32 -44.47
C SER A 474 6.13 34.81 -44.29
N GLN A 475 6.80 35.39 -45.28
CA GLN A 475 7.13 36.81 -45.34
C GLN A 475 5.90 37.71 -45.36
#